data_AF-A0A9E5YS38-F1
#
_entry.id   AF-A0A9E5YS38-F1
#
_cell.length_a   1.000
_cell.length_b   1.000
_cell.length_c   1.000
_cell.angle_alpha   90.00
_cell.angle_beta   90.00
_cell.angle_gamma   90.00
#
_symmetry.space_group_name_H-M   'P 1'
#
loop_
_entity.id
_entity.type
_entity.pdbx_description
1 polymer ?
#
loop_
_entity_poly.entity_id
_entity_poly.type
_entity_poly.pdbx_seq_one_letter_code
_entity_poly.pdbx_strand_id
1 'polypeptide(L)'
;MKKTVFIFLILLISLNILCEETATVKRDRAIVRNGPGSFFETIAELSNGTEFTILKKENGWLRIQADEITGYVSEKVTEERKVQSDIFSMMGSQTASLRVSQHGMSAGVKGFAERFTKKFDGNPNFLETYLAFQMNIQDFSNFRQKTYQNFDRKKNLDKVDIPPYEGRNFFSFSEEGFGLGIASRISTIGLYENKEMQEYINQVGNIIVESSDAFDIQFNFFILDTDKTNAYACPGGIVFVTRGILDNIRTEAELAFVLAHEIAHVARRHGMIESEKRKHHIKSDDAFAKLDEEIVHDVSDEETKKTEQEMEALSFEIFETIFQGRLEAYEEDADYIGMIYATRAGYDSRQILNLLHRLAQENTESTNEHYTHEQIEKRLILIEQNFQTISYPENLFDFRSRWENKKISFK
;
A
#
# COMPACT_ATOMS: atom_id res chain seq x y z
N MET A 1 -21.16 -60.44 41.85
CA MET A 1 -21.26 -60.11 40.40
C MET A 1 -21.60 -58.62 40.24
N LYS A 2 -20.74 -57.73 40.73
CA LYS A 2 -19.94 -56.75 39.96
C LYS A 2 -19.83 -56.99 38.44
N LYS A 3 -19.94 -55.89 37.67
CA LYS A 3 -19.75 -55.69 36.21
C LYS A 3 -21.03 -55.62 35.35
N THR A 4 -21.81 -54.52 35.39
CA THR A 4 -22.62 -54.11 34.20
C THR A 4 -23.07 -52.65 34.12
N VAL A 5 -22.61 -51.71 34.95
CA VAL A 5 -23.16 -50.32 34.90
C VAL A 5 -22.06 -49.24 34.75
N PHE A 6 -21.01 -49.51 33.95
CA PHE A 6 -19.96 -48.52 33.72
C PHE A 6 -19.48 -48.48 32.26
N ILE A 7 -20.40 -48.59 31.29
CA ILE A 7 -20.11 -48.35 29.86
C ILE A 7 -21.27 -47.59 29.20
N PHE A 8 -21.81 -46.58 29.88
CA PHE A 8 -22.71 -45.61 29.24
C PHE A 8 -22.55 -44.18 29.82
N LEU A 9 -21.37 -43.91 30.40
CA LEU A 9 -20.99 -42.59 30.92
C LEU A 9 -19.59 -42.15 30.43
N ILE A 10 -19.13 -42.71 29.31
CA ILE A 10 -17.93 -42.28 28.57
C ILE A 10 -18.29 -42.15 27.08
N LEU A 11 -19.50 -41.66 26.79
CA LEU A 11 -19.92 -41.32 25.41
C LEU A 11 -20.74 -40.04 25.38
N LEU A 12 -20.36 -39.08 26.23
CA LEU A 12 -20.90 -37.72 26.27
C LEU A 12 -19.84 -36.74 26.78
N ILE A 13 -18.56 -37.03 26.52
CA ILE A 13 -17.51 -36.00 26.48
C ILE A 13 -17.55 -35.46 25.06
N SER A 14 -18.36 -34.41 24.90
CA SER A 14 -18.22 -33.33 23.93
C SER A 14 -17.21 -33.57 22.81
N LEU A 15 -17.63 -34.20 21.72
CA LEU A 15 -17.06 -33.90 20.40
C LEU A 15 -17.70 -32.58 19.94
N ASN A 16 -17.36 -31.47 20.60
CA ASN A 16 -17.25 -30.22 19.85
C ASN A 16 -15.95 -30.37 19.06
N ILE A 17 -16.00 -31.12 17.96
CA ILE A 17 -15.07 -30.81 16.88
C ILE A 17 -15.51 -29.42 16.46
N LEU A 18 -14.88 -28.38 17.03
CA LEU A 18 -14.80 -27.14 16.29
C LEU A 18 -14.16 -27.56 14.98
N CYS A 19 -14.97 -27.56 13.92
CA CYS A 19 -14.46 -27.67 12.57
C CYS A 19 -13.55 -26.45 12.44
N GLU A 20 -12.26 -26.67 12.59
CA GLU A 20 -11.27 -25.61 12.53
C GLU A 20 -11.32 -25.09 11.11
N GLU A 21 -11.83 -23.87 10.92
CA GLU A 21 -11.89 -23.28 9.59
C GLU A 21 -10.45 -23.01 9.17
N THR A 22 -9.97 -23.72 8.15
CA THR A 22 -8.63 -23.51 7.60
C THR A 22 -8.69 -22.79 6.25
N ALA A 23 -7.63 -22.08 5.94
CA ALA A 23 -7.42 -21.48 4.63
C ALA A 23 -5.95 -21.59 4.23
N THR A 24 -5.69 -21.41 2.94
CA THR A 24 -4.35 -21.37 2.38
C THR A 24 -4.05 -20.02 1.75
N VAL A 25 -2.78 -19.64 1.75
CA VAL A 25 -2.32 -18.46 0.98
C VAL A 25 -2.41 -18.78 -0.52
N LYS A 26 -3.19 -17.99 -1.28
CA LYS A 26 -3.37 -18.22 -2.73
C LYS A 26 -2.44 -17.38 -3.62
N ARG A 27 -1.78 -16.37 -3.07
CA ARG A 27 -0.82 -15.49 -3.77
C ARG A 27 0.61 -15.91 -3.47
N ASP A 28 1.60 -15.34 -4.15
CA ASP A 28 3.02 -15.70 -3.95
C ASP A 28 3.46 -15.53 -2.48
N ARG A 29 2.95 -14.48 -1.82
CA ARG A 29 3.13 -14.21 -0.40
C ARG A 29 1.90 -13.57 0.22
N ALA A 30 1.74 -13.71 1.53
CA ALA A 30 0.75 -13.02 2.35
C ALA A 30 1.42 -12.39 3.57
N ILE A 31 1.15 -11.10 3.80
CA ILE A 31 1.68 -10.35 4.94
C ILE A 31 0.79 -10.59 6.16
N VAL A 32 1.40 -11.02 7.25
CA VAL A 32 0.75 -11.15 8.56
C VAL A 32 1.07 -9.91 9.39
N ARG A 33 0.01 -9.29 9.93
CA ARG A 33 0.10 -8.03 10.67
C ARG A 33 -0.38 -8.19 12.10
N ASN A 34 0.00 -7.25 12.97
CA ASN A 34 -0.48 -7.22 14.36
C ASN A 34 -1.92 -6.69 14.52
N GLY A 35 -2.60 -6.30 13.43
CA GLY A 35 -4.01 -5.90 13.41
C GLY A 35 -4.67 -5.95 12.02
N PRO A 36 -6.00 -5.78 11.93
CA PRO A 36 -6.80 -5.97 10.72
C PRO A 36 -6.79 -4.74 9.78
N GLY A 37 -5.66 -4.50 9.11
CA GLY A 37 -5.48 -3.38 8.19
C GLY A 37 -4.05 -3.29 7.66
N SER A 38 -3.83 -2.69 6.49
CA SER A 38 -2.48 -2.58 5.91
C SER A 38 -1.56 -1.60 6.64
N PHE A 39 -2.13 -0.70 7.44
CA PHE A 39 -1.41 0.27 8.27
C PHE A 39 -0.89 -0.32 9.59
N PHE A 40 -1.27 -1.55 9.93
CA PHE A 40 -0.71 -2.26 11.09
C PHE A 40 0.66 -2.84 10.75
N GLU A 41 1.53 -2.96 11.76
CA GLU A 41 2.89 -3.45 11.56
C GLU A 41 2.90 -4.89 11.06
N THR A 42 3.78 -5.14 10.10
CA THR A 42 4.11 -6.49 9.62
C THR A 42 4.86 -7.25 10.70
N ILE A 43 4.40 -8.46 11.03
CA ILE A 43 5.04 -9.36 12.00
C ILE A 43 5.57 -10.66 11.37
N ALA A 44 5.03 -11.06 10.21
CA ALA A 44 5.52 -12.22 9.47
C ALA A 44 5.07 -12.19 8.00
N GLU A 45 5.67 -13.06 7.21
CA GLU A 45 5.26 -13.36 5.84
C GLU A 45 5.01 -14.86 5.69
N LEU A 46 3.88 -15.21 5.07
CA LEU A 46 3.52 -16.57 4.71
C LEU A 46 3.69 -16.77 3.21
N SER A 47 4.40 -17.82 2.80
CA SER A 47 4.56 -18.19 1.39
C SER A 47 3.27 -18.77 0.80
N ASN A 48 3.18 -18.77 -0.53
CA ASN A 48 2.11 -19.46 -1.26
C ASN A 48 1.86 -20.88 -0.74
N GLY A 49 0.58 -21.27 -0.62
CA GLY A 49 0.18 -22.60 -0.19
C GLY A 49 0.27 -22.84 1.32
N THR A 50 0.86 -21.92 2.10
CA THR A 50 0.90 -22.04 3.57
C THR A 50 -0.52 -22.15 4.12
N GLU A 51 -0.77 -23.21 4.88
CA GLU A 51 -2.05 -23.46 5.56
C GLU A 51 -2.04 -22.84 6.96
N PHE A 52 -3.19 -22.31 7.37
CA PHE A 52 -3.37 -21.72 8.68
C PHE A 52 -4.81 -21.86 9.17
N THR A 53 -4.98 -21.81 10.50
CA THR A 53 -6.28 -21.79 11.15
C THR A 53 -6.84 -20.38 11.17
N ILE A 54 -8.14 -20.23 10.88
CA ILE A 54 -8.89 -18.99 11.04
C ILE A 54 -9.49 -18.92 12.45
N LEU A 55 -9.07 -17.92 13.23
CA LEU A 55 -9.55 -17.66 14.58
C LEU A 55 -10.72 -16.67 14.62
N LYS A 56 -10.73 -15.68 13.71
CA LYS A 56 -11.76 -14.63 13.64
C LYS A 56 -11.80 -14.01 12.24
N LYS A 57 -12.98 -13.60 11.77
CA LYS A 57 -13.16 -12.78 10.55
C LYS A 57 -13.66 -11.40 10.95
N GLU A 58 -13.01 -10.33 10.50
CA GLU A 58 -13.47 -8.97 10.72
C GLU A 58 -13.02 -8.02 9.60
N ASN A 59 -13.97 -7.26 9.03
CA ASN A 59 -13.69 -6.20 8.05
C ASN A 59 -12.83 -6.62 6.83
N GLY A 60 -12.96 -7.86 6.36
CA GLY A 60 -12.15 -8.38 5.25
C GLY A 60 -10.74 -8.84 5.65
N TRP A 61 -10.49 -8.99 6.95
CA TRP A 61 -9.26 -9.55 7.52
C TRP A 61 -9.58 -10.80 8.35
N LEU A 62 -8.68 -11.77 8.29
CA LEU A 62 -8.71 -13.00 9.05
C LEU A 62 -7.66 -12.91 10.15
N ARG A 63 -8.07 -13.03 11.41
CA ARG A 63 -7.14 -13.35 12.50
C ARG A 63 -6.81 -14.83 12.38
N ILE A 64 -5.53 -15.17 12.24
CA ILE A 64 -5.07 -16.52 11.93
C ILE A 64 -4.05 -17.01 12.95
N GLN A 65 -3.88 -18.33 13.00
CA GLN A 65 -2.76 -19.00 13.64
C GLN A 65 -2.04 -19.88 12.60
N ALA A 66 -0.76 -19.61 12.38
CA ALA A 66 0.12 -20.36 11.48
C ALA A 66 1.39 -20.72 12.26
N ASP A 67 1.60 -22.01 12.54
CA ASP A 67 2.63 -22.49 13.47
C ASP A 67 2.58 -21.72 14.82
N GLU A 68 3.65 -21.01 15.17
CA GLU A 68 3.78 -20.20 16.39
C GLU A 68 3.33 -18.73 16.22
N ILE A 69 2.93 -18.32 15.01
CA ILE A 69 2.50 -16.94 14.74
C ILE A 69 0.99 -16.82 14.85
N THR A 70 0.55 -15.82 15.61
CA THR A 70 -0.83 -15.35 15.61
C THR A 70 -0.88 -13.90 15.13
N GLY A 71 -1.69 -13.62 14.11
CA GLY A 71 -1.80 -12.28 13.54
C GLY A 71 -2.96 -12.15 12.57
N TYR A 72 -2.92 -11.14 11.70
CA TYR A 72 -3.97 -10.81 10.77
C TYR A 72 -3.48 -10.87 9.32
N VAL A 73 -4.24 -11.53 8.45
CA VAL A 73 -4.01 -11.59 7.01
C VAL A 73 -5.26 -11.12 6.27
N SER A 74 -5.11 -10.47 5.13
CA SER A 74 -6.27 -10.04 4.34
C SER A 74 -7.00 -11.24 3.75
N GLU A 75 -8.31 -11.30 3.88
CA GLU A 75 -9.15 -12.38 3.32
C GLU A 75 -8.96 -12.49 1.80
N LYS A 76 -8.75 -11.34 1.13
CA LYS A 76 -8.54 -11.25 -0.32
C LYS A 76 -7.33 -12.05 -0.81
N VAL A 77 -6.32 -12.33 0.03
CA VAL A 77 -5.12 -13.10 -0.35
C VAL A 77 -5.18 -14.57 0.02
N THR A 78 -6.35 -15.03 0.48
CA THR A 78 -6.56 -16.38 0.99
C THR A 78 -7.61 -17.12 0.19
N GLU A 79 -7.59 -18.45 0.30
CA GLU A 79 -8.61 -19.36 -0.23
C GLU A 79 -9.04 -20.30 0.90
N GLU A 80 -10.33 -20.21 1.30
CA GLU A 80 -10.88 -21.05 2.36
C GLU A 80 -11.06 -22.49 1.91
N ARG A 81 -10.61 -23.44 2.73
CA ARG A 81 -10.91 -24.86 2.52
C ARG A 81 -12.15 -25.25 3.28
N LYS A 82 -13.16 -25.74 2.58
CA LYS A 82 -14.24 -26.49 3.23
C LYS A 82 -13.67 -27.83 3.64
N VAL A 83 -13.69 -28.14 4.94
CA VAL A 83 -13.25 -29.43 5.49
C VAL A 83 -13.99 -30.55 4.77
N GLN A 84 -13.29 -31.22 3.85
CA GLN A 84 -13.66 -32.55 3.39
C GLN A 84 -12.96 -33.50 4.35
N SER A 85 -13.75 -34.32 5.04
CA SER A 85 -13.31 -35.23 6.11
C SER A 85 -12.40 -36.33 5.57
N ASP A 86 -11.17 -36.00 5.19
CA ASP A 86 -10.18 -36.96 4.76
C ASP A 86 -9.01 -36.93 5.75
N ILE A 87 -9.10 -37.82 6.75
CA ILE A 87 -8.17 -37.97 7.87
C ILE A 87 -6.72 -38.23 7.37
N PHE A 88 -6.56 -38.63 6.10
CA PHE A 88 -5.29 -38.89 5.46
C PHE A 88 -4.57 -37.64 4.90
N SER A 89 -5.24 -36.49 4.73
CA SER A 89 -4.59 -35.26 4.27
C SER A 89 -3.79 -34.54 5.36
N MET A 90 -4.02 -34.89 6.63
CA MET A 90 -3.31 -34.32 7.80
C MET A 90 -1.91 -34.93 8.02
N MET A 91 -1.54 -35.98 7.28
CA MET A 91 -0.20 -36.59 7.33
C MET A 91 0.64 -36.11 6.15
N GLY A 92 1.00 -34.84 6.16
CA GLY A 92 1.82 -34.23 5.11
C GLY A 92 2.03 -32.74 5.33
N SER A 93 2.27 -32.29 6.57
CA SER A 93 2.71 -30.92 6.82
C SER A 93 4.10 -30.76 6.20
N GLN A 94 4.14 -30.13 5.02
CA GLN A 94 5.36 -29.50 4.55
C GLN A 94 5.61 -28.33 5.50
N THR A 95 6.77 -28.33 6.14
CA THR A 95 7.28 -27.16 6.89
C THR A 95 7.21 -25.95 5.97
N ALA A 96 6.29 -25.03 6.26
CA ALA A 96 6.18 -23.76 5.58
C ALA A 96 7.49 -23.00 5.78
N SER A 97 8.04 -22.42 4.72
CA SER A 97 9.16 -21.49 4.83
C SER A 97 8.65 -20.18 5.45
N LEU A 98 8.57 -20.15 6.77
CA LEU A 98 8.17 -18.98 7.53
C LEU A 98 9.30 -17.96 7.53
N ARG A 99 9.08 -16.80 6.91
CA ARG A 99 10.01 -15.66 7.01
C ARG A 99 9.49 -14.71 8.09
N VAL A 100 10.17 -14.70 9.23
CA VAL A 100 9.84 -13.83 10.36
C VAL A 100 10.69 -12.56 10.27
N SER A 101 10.06 -11.44 9.93
CA SER A 101 10.66 -10.11 10.04
C SER A 101 10.33 -9.56 11.42
N GLN A 102 11.34 -9.44 12.30
CA GLN A 102 11.12 -9.05 13.69
C GLN A 102 10.74 -7.56 13.87
N HIS A 103 10.87 -6.71 12.85
CA HIS A 103 10.66 -5.26 12.94
C HIS A 103 10.07 -4.60 11.67
N GLY A 104 9.31 -5.34 10.86
CA GLY A 104 8.62 -4.79 9.67
C GLY A 104 9.53 -4.48 8.48
N MET A 105 10.82 -4.21 8.67
CA MET A 105 11.83 -3.94 7.63
C MET A 105 13.06 -4.83 7.83
N SER A 106 13.59 -5.43 6.75
CA SER A 106 14.79 -6.27 6.81
C SER A 106 16.08 -5.45 6.94
N ALA A 107 17.14 -6.08 7.44
CA ALA A 107 18.44 -5.43 7.60
C ALA A 107 19.05 -5.02 6.25
N GLY A 108 18.88 -5.84 5.20
CA GLY A 108 19.32 -5.56 3.85
C GLY A 108 18.58 -4.39 3.21
N VAL A 109 17.25 -4.29 3.42
CA VAL A 109 16.45 -3.13 3.00
C VAL A 109 16.96 -1.85 3.67
N LYS A 110 17.18 -1.89 4.99
CA LYS A 110 17.70 -0.75 5.75
C LYS A 110 19.09 -0.34 5.29
N GLY A 111 20.02 -1.28 5.20
CA GLY A 111 21.40 -1.03 4.77
C GLY A 111 21.49 -0.49 3.35
N PHE A 112 20.66 -1.00 2.44
CA PHE A 112 20.53 -0.46 1.09
C PHE A 112 20.08 1.02 1.11
N ALA A 113 19.00 1.33 1.84
CA ALA A 113 18.46 2.68 1.92
C ALA A 113 19.50 3.67 2.47
N GLU A 114 20.25 3.30 3.52
CA GLU A 114 21.32 4.13 4.09
C GLU A 114 22.45 4.41 3.08
N ARG A 115 22.89 3.40 2.34
CA ARG A 115 23.93 3.56 1.30
C ARG A 115 23.44 4.41 0.15
N PHE A 116 22.23 4.16 -0.36
CA PHE A 116 21.63 4.97 -1.42
C PHE A 116 21.55 6.44 -1.00
N THR A 117 21.03 6.69 0.22
CA THR A 117 20.92 8.02 0.82
C THR A 117 22.28 8.73 0.81
N LYS A 118 23.34 8.05 1.24
CA LYS A 118 24.69 8.61 1.26
C LYS A 118 25.26 8.84 -0.14
N LYS A 119 25.01 7.94 -1.09
CA LYS A 119 25.60 7.97 -2.43
C LYS A 119 24.98 9.04 -3.34
N PHE A 120 23.67 9.25 -3.21
CA PHE A 120 22.92 10.13 -4.09
C PHE A 120 22.39 11.39 -3.38
N ASP A 121 23.08 11.83 -2.32
CA ASP A 121 22.77 13.05 -1.57
C ASP A 121 21.32 13.09 -1.08
N GLY A 122 20.80 11.98 -0.56
CA GLY A 122 19.50 11.89 0.08
C GLY A 122 19.49 12.54 1.48
N ASN A 123 18.29 12.78 2.01
CA ASN A 123 18.09 13.28 3.36
C ASN A 123 18.43 12.18 4.38
N PRO A 124 19.49 12.34 5.19
CA PRO A 124 19.93 11.31 6.13
C PRO A 124 18.92 11.03 7.25
N ASN A 125 18.03 11.98 7.54
CA ASN A 125 17.05 11.86 8.63
C ASN A 125 15.72 11.23 8.16
N PHE A 126 15.53 11.03 6.86
CA PHE A 126 14.27 10.54 6.33
C PHE A 126 13.97 9.12 6.79
N LEU A 127 14.97 8.23 6.80
CA LEU A 127 14.77 6.84 7.22
C LEU A 127 14.33 6.75 8.69
N GLU A 128 14.93 7.53 9.58
CA GLU A 128 14.50 7.64 10.98
C GLU A 128 13.08 8.19 11.07
N THR A 129 12.75 9.24 10.30
CA THR A 129 11.41 9.82 10.25
C THR A 129 10.36 8.80 9.77
N TYR A 130 10.68 8.03 8.75
CA TYR A 130 9.81 6.98 8.20
C TYR A 130 9.57 5.87 9.23
N LEU A 131 10.62 5.40 9.89
CA LEU A 131 10.52 4.35 10.92
C LEU A 131 9.81 4.83 12.18
N ALA A 132 9.93 6.12 12.53
CA ALA A 132 9.24 6.71 13.68
C ALA A 132 7.78 7.05 13.40
N PHE A 133 7.36 7.11 12.14
CA PHE A 133 5.98 7.40 11.78
C PHE A 133 5.07 6.22 12.10
N GLN A 134 4.14 6.43 13.03
CA GLN A 134 3.07 5.49 13.34
C GLN A 134 1.75 6.23 13.32
N MET A 135 0.83 5.79 12.45
CA MET A 135 -0.53 6.33 12.42
C MET A 135 -1.26 5.96 13.71
N ASN A 136 -2.01 6.89 14.29
CA ASN A 136 -2.81 6.60 15.47
C ASN A 136 -4.01 5.72 15.08
N ILE A 137 -3.93 4.43 15.42
CA ILE A 137 -4.94 3.42 15.08
C ILE A 137 -6.33 3.79 15.60
N GLN A 138 -6.42 4.36 16.82
CA GLN A 138 -7.69 4.73 17.41
C GLN A 138 -8.31 5.92 16.68
N ASP A 139 -7.48 6.91 16.32
CA ASP A 139 -7.93 8.08 15.56
C ASP A 139 -8.35 7.70 14.13
N PHE A 140 -7.58 6.83 13.46
CA PHE A 140 -7.94 6.30 12.16
C PHE A 140 -9.26 5.49 12.19
N SER A 141 -9.44 4.62 13.19
CA SER A 141 -10.69 3.87 13.37
C SER A 141 -11.90 4.82 13.55
N ASN A 142 -11.73 5.85 14.38
CA ASN A 142 -12.75 6.88 14.58
C ASN A 142 -13.03 7.68 13.31
N PHE A 143 -11.98 8.05 12.55
CA PHE A 143 -12.09 8.75 11.27
C PHE A 143 -12.86 7.90 10.25
N ARG A 144 -12.49 6.63 10.09
CA ARG A 144 -13.15 5.66 9.22
C ARG A 144 -14.62 5.48 9.58
N GLN A 145 -14.94 5.32 10.87
CA GLN A 145 -16.33 5.18 11.31
C GLN A 145 -17.17 6.42 10.99
N LYS A 146 -16.62 7.62 11.22
CA LYS A 146 -17.29 8.89 10.89
C LYS A 146 -17.48 9.06 9.39
N THR A 147 -16.46 8.74 8.60
CA THR A 147 -16.51 8.80 7.13
C THR A 147 -17.64 7.93 6.57
N TYR A 148 -17.80 6.71 7.09
CA TYR A 148 -18.77 5.74 6.57
C TYR A 148 -20.10 5.67 7.34
N GLN A 149 -20.36 6.58 8.29
CA GLN A 149 -21.53 6.51 9.19
C GLN A 149 -22.87 6.35 8.45
N ASN A 150 -23.00 6.96 7.26
CA ASN A 150 -24.21 6.92 6.44
C ASN A 150 -23.93 6.37 5.02
N PHE A 151 -22.93 5.49 4.90
CA PHE A 151 -22.48 4.97 3.61
C PHE A 151 -22.25 3.47 3.68
N ASP A 152 -22.94 2.73 2.82
CA ASP A 152 -22.73 1.29 2.68
C ASP A 152 -21.49 1.02 1.84
N ARG A 153 -20.33 0.97 2.52
CA ARG A 153 -19.04 0.72 1.90
C ARG A 153 -19.02 -0.60 1.13
N LYS A 154 -19.60 -1.66 1.67
CA LYS A 154 -19.56 -2.98 1.02
C LYS A 154 -20.31 -2.95 -0.31
N LYS A 155 -21.53 -2.42 -0.30
CA LYS A 155 -22.33 -2.25 -1.52
C LYS A 155 -21.65 -1.35 -2.55
N ASN A 156 -20.87 -0.36 -2.10
CA ASN A 156 -20.10 0.48 -3.01
C ASN A 156 -18.96 -0.27 -3.70
N LEU A 157 -18.20 -1.05 -2.94
CA LEU A 157 -17.10 -1.86 -3.48
C LEU A 157 -17.59 -2.88 -4.53
N ASP A 158 -18.78 -3.44 -4.34
CA ASP A 158 -19.40 -4.40 -5.26
C ASP A 158 -19.93 -3.76 -6.57
N LYS A 159 -20.07 -2.43 -6.62
CA LYS A 159 -20.61 -1.71 -7.79
C LYS A 159 -19.57 -1.16 -8.74
N VAL A 160 -18.36 -0.94 -8.26
CA VAL A 160 -17.32 -0.20 -8.99
C VAL A 160 -16.12 -1.10 -9.11
N ASP A 161 -16.03 -1.90 -10.16
CA ASP A 161 -14.96 -2.89 -10.32
C ASP A 161 -13.59 -2.24 -10.59
N ILE A 162 -12.54 -2.92 -10.14
CA ILE A 162 -11.16 -2.57 -10.50
C ILE A 162 -10.81 -3.39 -11.76
N PRO A 163 -10.43 -2.75 -12.88
CA PRO A 163 -9.92 -3.45 -14.05
C PRO A 163 -8.75 -4.37 -13.68
N PRO A 164 -8.71 -5.60 -14.19
CA PRO A 164 -7.64 -6.54 -13.86
C PRO A 164 -6.28 -5.98 -14.26
N TYR A 165 -5.25 -6.38 -13.51
CA TYR A 165 -3.86 -6.04 -13.77
C TYR A 165 -3.08 -7.33 -13.99
N GLU A 166 -2.40 -7.45 -15.13
CA GLU A 166 -1.66 -8.67 -15.51
C GLU A 166 -0.27 -8.77 -14.87
N GLY A 167 0.15 -7.78 -14.08
CA GLY A 167 1.43 -7.76 -13.40
C GLY A 167 1.45 -8.55 -12.09
N ARG A 168 2.62 -8.54 -11.42
CA ARG A 168 2.71 -9.05 -10.06
C ARG A 168 1.81 -8.25 -9.14
N ASN A 169 1.02 -8.95 -8.35
CA ASN A 169 0.06 -8.29 -7.47
C ASN A 169 0.70 -7.84 -6.14
N PHE A 170 1.91 -8.29 -5.80
CA PHE A 170 2.58 -8.01 -4.52
C PHE A 170 3.85 -7.18 -4.76
N PHE A 171 4.22 -6.32 -3.81
CA PHE A 171 5.55 -5.70 -3.79
C PHE A 171 6.59 -6.68 -3.29
N SER A 172 7.81 -6.62 -3.80
CA SER A 172 8.95 -7.36 -3.23
C SER A 172 9.78 -6.51 -2.27
N PHE A 173 10.69 -7.14 -1.53
CA PHE A 173 11.69 -6.43 -0.70
C PHE A 173 12.51 -5.43 -1.52
N SER A 174 12.75 -5.72 -2.80
CA SER A 174 13.49 -4.81 -3.65
C SER A 174 12.74 -3.50 -3.89
N GLU A 175 11.42 -3.59 -4.04
CA GLU A 175 10.56 -2.42 -4.21
C GLU A 175 10.46 -1.58 -2.93
N GLU A 176 10.44 -2.23 -1.76
CA GLU A 176 10.51 -1.54 -0.47
C GLU A 176 11.84 -0.80 -0.28
N GLY A 177 12.97 -1.47 -0.57
CA GLY A 177 14.31 -0.86 -0.48
C GLY A 177 14.54 0.28 -1.47
N PHE A 178 14.14 0.10 -2.73
CA PHE A 178 14.19 1.16 -3.73
C PHE A 178 13.33 2.35 -3.31
N GLY A 179 12.12 2.08 -2.82
CA GLY A 179 11.20 3.07 -2.29
C GLY A 179 11.84 4.00 -1.26
N LEU A 180 12.47 3.42 -0.24
CA LEU A 180 13.12 4.18 0.83
C LEU A 180 14.30 5.01 0.35
N GLY A 181 15.15 4.43 -0.51
CA GLY A 181 16.27 5.16 -1.11
C GLY A 181 15.77 6.36 -1.91
N ILE A 182 14.81 6.16 -2.81
CA ILE A 182 14.21 7.21 -3.64
C ILE A 182 13.53 8.27 -2.76
N ALA A 183 12.77 7.85 -1.74
CA ALA A 183 12.09 8.75 -0.83
C ALA A 183 13.07 9.60 0.00
N SER A 184 14.22 9.04 0.39
CA SER A 184 15.31 9.83 1.01
C SER A 184 15.78 10.95 0.08
N ARG A 185 15.83 10.72 -1.23
CA ARG A 185 16.24 11.73 -2.20
C ARG A 185 15.18 12.80 -2.40
N ILE A 186 13.92 12.40 -2.58
CA ILE A 186 12.79 13.35 -2.74
C ILE A 186 12.64 14.23 -1.49
N SER A 187 12.78 13.67 -0.29
CA SER A 187 12.66 14.41 0.97
C SER A 187 13.77 15.44 1.23
N THR A 188 14.77 15.56 0.35
CA THR A 188 15.72 16.69 0.36
C THR A 188 15.08 18.03 0.02
N ILE A 189 13.90 18.01 -0.61
CA ILE A 189 13.04 19.19 -0.77
C ILE A 189 12.67 19.80 0.61
N GLY A 190 12.65 18.96 1.65
CA GLY A 190 12.22 19.32 3.00
C GLY A 190 10.84 18.75 3.33
N LEU A 191 10.70 18.21 4.53
CA LEU A 191 9.41 17.75 5.06
C LEU A 191 8.70 18.91 5.77
N TYR A 192 7.41 19.05 5.52
CA TYR A 192 6.59 20.05 6.20
C TYR A 192 6.09 19.51 7.54
N GLU A 193 6.54 20.12 8.63
CA GLU A 193 6.22 19.70 10.00
C GLU A 193 4.83 20.16 10.45
N ASN A 194 3.78 19.46 10.01
CA ASN A 194 2.43 19.65 10.54
C ASN A 194 1.80 18.31 10.89
N LYS A 195 1.89 17.91 12.15
CA LYS A 195 1.41 16.59 12.63
C LYS A 195 -0.07 16.36 12.37
N GLU A 196 -0.90 17.40 12.50
CA GLU A 196 -2.35 17.26 12.31
C GLU A 196 -2.69 17.02 10.83
N MET A 197 -2.11 17.80 9.92
CA MET A 197 -2.31 17.60 8.49
C MET A 197 -1.68 16.28 8.03
N GLN A 198 -0.50 15.94 8.56
CA GLN A 198 0.21 14.70 8.28
C GLN A 198 -0.64 13.47 8.66
N GLU A 199 -1.24 13.46 9.84
CA GLU A 199 -2.18 12.42 10.26
C GLU A 199 -3.41 12.40 9.34
N TYR A 200 -4.00 13.57 9.04
CA TYR A 200 -5.22 13.66 8.23
C TYR A 200 -5.04 13.15 6.80
N ILE A 201 -3.94 13.47 6.11
CA ILE A 201 -3.68 12.92 4.76
C ILE A 201 -3.45 11.41 4.81
N ASN A 202 -2.84 10.88 5.89
CA ASN A 202 -2.69 9.44 6.06
C ASN A 202 -4.03 8.76 6.32
N GLN A 203 -4.94 9.41 7.06
CA GLN A 203 -6.29 8.91 7.26
C GLN A 203 -7.10 8.86 5.96
N VAL A 204 -7.04 9.91 5.13
CA VAL A 204 -7.71 9.92 3.82
C VAL A 204 -7.08 8.89 2.88
N GLY A 205 -5.75 8.87 2.78
CA GLY A 205 -4.99 7.95 1.95
C GLY A 205 -5.26 6.49 2.28
N ASN A 206 -5.21 6.11 3.57
CA ASN A 206 -5.43 4.72 3.96
C ASN A 206 -6.89 4.25 3.80
N ILE A 207 -7.88 5.15 3.83
CA ILE A 207 -9.26 4.83 3.42
C ILE A 207 -9.31 4.39 1.94
N ILE A 208 -8.51 5.04 1.09
CA ILE A 208 -8.43 4.74 -0.35
C ILE A 208 -7.70 3.42 -0.57
N VAL A 209 -6.58 3.20 0.13
CA VAL A 209 -5.81 1.95 0.09
C VAL A 209 -6.68 0.75 0.46
N GLU A 210 -7.49 0.81 1.52
CA GLU A 210 -8.42 -0.28 1.87
C GLU A 210 -9.41 -0.65 0.74
N SER A 211 -9.63 0.27 -0.19
CA SER A 211 -10.61 0.18 -1.26
C SER A 211 -9.98 -0.14 -2.63
N SER A 212 -8.66 -0.14 -2.74
CA SER A 212 -7.91 -0.44 -3.98
C SER A 212 -7.46 -1.91 -4.06
N ASP A 213 -6.67 -2.23 -5.09
CA ASP A 213 -5.88 -3.46 -5.23
C ASP A 213 -4.58 -3.42 -4.42
N ALA A 214 -4.25 -2.27 -3.81
CA ALA A 214 -3.12 -2.08 -2.89
C ALA A 214 -3.47 -2.34 -1.41
N PHE A 215 -4.61 -2.97 -1.15
CA PHE A 215 -5.24 -3.11 0.18
C PHE A 215 -4.38 -3.81 1.26
N ASP A 216 -3.35 -4.54 0.87
CA ASP A 216 -2.42 -5.27 1.75
C ASP A 216 -1.05 -4.60 1.86
N ILE A 217 -0.89 -3.42 1.25
CA ILE A 217 0.35 -2.66 1.16
C ILE A 217 0.28 -1.50 2.16
N GLN A 218 1.36 -1.33 2.94
CA GLN A 218 1.45 -0.23 3.88
C GLN A 218 1.78 1.05 3.14
N PHE A 219 0.91 2.06 3.24
CA PHE A 219 1.16 3.38 2.68
C PHE A 219 1.42 4.39 3.78
N ASN A 220 2.49 5.15 3.58
CA ASN A 220 2.81 6.32 4.39
C ASN A 220 2.87 7.54 3.47
N PHE A 221 2.03 8.52 3.78
CA PHE A 221 1.95 9.78 3.05
C PHE A 221 2.79 10.81 3.80
N PHE A 222 3.50 11.70 3.12
CA PHE A 222 4.32 12.77 3.71
C PHE A 222 4.09 14.09 2.98
N ILE A 223 4.28 15.20 3.68
CA ILE A 223 4.12 16.54 3.10
C ILE A 223 5.49 17.14 2.83
N LEU A 224 5.71 17.64 1.61
CA LEU A 224 6.93 18.38 1.24
C LEU A 224 6.73 19.89 1.44
N ASP A 225 7.71 20.54 2.05
CA ASP A 225 7.68 21.99 2.29
C ASP A 225 8.13 22.78 1.06
N THR A 226 7.30 22.76 0.03
CA THR A 226 7.43 23.59 -1.15
C THR A 226 6.06 24.10 -1.59
N ASP A 227 6.01 25.36 -2.02
CA ASP A 227 4.85 26.00 -2.62
C ASP A 227 4.59 25.57 -4.07
N LYS A 228 5.54 24.86 -4.68
CA LYS A 228 5.36 24.24 -5.99
C LYS A 228 4.34 23.11 -5.91
N THR A 229 3.47 23.02 -6.91
CA THR A 229 2.41 21.99 -6.98
C THR A 229 2.99 20.68 -7.48
N ASN A 230 2.97 19.62 -6.66
CA ASN A 230 3.24 18.25 -7.11
C ASN A 230 2.80 17.18 -6.10
N ALA A 231 2.88 15.92 -6.54
CA ALA A 231 2.92 14.74 -5.69
C ALA A 231 3.88 13.70 -6.29
N TYR A 232 4.34 12.76 -5.47
CA TYR A 232 5.27 11.72 -5.90
C TYR A 232 4.94 10.39 -5.25
N ALA A 233 4.83 9.34 -6.06
CA ALA A 233 4.70 7.95 -5.63
C ALA A 233 6.03 7.20 -5.76
N CYS A 234 6.63 6.82 -4.64
CA CYS A 234 7.75 5.89 -4.61
C CYS A 234 7.25 4.44 -4.54
N PRO A 235 8.01 3.47 -5.07
CA PRO A 235 7.80 2.05 -4.78
C PRO A 235 7.69 1.79 -3.27
N GLY A 236 6.98 0.73 -2.86
CA GLY A 236 6.84 0.38 -1.44
C GLY A 236 5.85 1.26 -0.64
N GLY A 237 5.02 2.06 -1.30
CA GLY A 237 3.91 2.77 -0.63
C GLY A 237 4.27 4.09 0.02
N ILE A 238 5.39 4.71 -0.36
CA ILE A 238 5.76 6.04 0.16
C ILE A 238 5.26 7.10 -0.83
N VAL A 239 4.36 7.96 -0.37
CA VAL A 239 3.78 9.02 -1.20
C VAL A 239 4.10 10.38 -0.60
N PHE A 240 4.53 11.32 -1.43
CA PHE A 240 4.72 12.72 -1.06
C PHE A 240 3.66 13.59 -1.72
N VAL A 241 3.13 14.56 -0.99
CA VAL A 241 2.32 15.66 -1.53
C VAL A 241 2.97 16.98 -1.14
N THR A 242 3.01 17.95 -2.04
CA THR A 242 3.59 19.27 -1.70
C THR A 242 2.60 20.16 -0.96
N ARG A 243 3.09 21.13 -0.19
CA ARG A 243 2.25 22.20 0.34
C ARG A 243 1.54 22.97 -0.78
N GLY A 244 2.19 23.16 -1.92
CA GLY A 244 1.60 23.77 -3.13
C GLY A 244 0.33 23.08 -3.65
N ILE A 245 0.31 21.74 -3.76
CA ILE A 245 -0.91 21.03 -4.19
C ILE A 245 -2.00 21.11 -3.11
N LEU A 246 -1.65 21.02 -1.82
CA LEU A 246 -2.61 21.15 -0.72
C LEU A 246 -3.24 22.55 -0.67
N ASP A 247 -2.49 23.59 -1.00
CA ASP A 247 -2.99 24.96 -1.09
C ASP A 247 -4.04 25.15 -2.19
N ASN A 248 -4.02 24.31 -3.23
CA ASN A 248 -4.95 24.33 -4.35
C ASN A 248 -6.23 23.49 -4.13
N ILE A 249 -6.23 22.59 -3.15
CA ILE A 249 -7.38 21.75 -2.81
C ILE A 249 -8.46 22.56 -2.06
N ARG A 250 -9.72 22.25 -2.35
CA ARG A 250 -10.95 22.89 -1.83
C ARG A 250 -11.93 21.88 -1.25
N THR A 251 -11.81 20.59 -1.56
CA THR A 251 -12.63 19.52 -0.96
C THR A 251 -11.77 18.31 -0.61
N GLU A 252 -12.23 17.46 0.31
CA GLU A 252 -11.50 16.24 0.63
C GLU A 252 -11.56 15.24 -0.53
N ALA A 253 -12.60 15.28 -1.38
CA ALA A 253 -12.66 14.46 -2.59
C ALA A 253 -11.58 14.83 -3.61
N GLU A 254 -11.21 16.10 -3.73
CA GLU A 254 -10.07 16.52 -4.56
C GLU A 254 -8.74 16.00 -3.99
N LEU A 255 -8.55 16.08 -2.66
CA LEU A 255 -7.41 15.43 -1.99
C LEU A 255 -7.40 13.93 -2.25
N ALA A 256 -8.55 13.28 -2.07
CA ALA A 256 -8.68 11.84 -2.24
C ALA A 256 -8.32 11.41 -3.66
N PHE A 257 -8.68 12.19 -4.68
CA PHE A 257 -8.25 11.92 -6.04
C PHE A 257 -6.72 12.02 -6.19
N VAL A 258 -6.08 13.09 -5.70
CA VAL A 258 -4.61 13.25 -5.78
C VAL A 258 -3.92 12.05 -5.13
N LEU A 259 -4.35 11.66 -3.93
CA LEU A 259 -3.81 10.48 -3.24
C LEU A 259 -4.11 9.18 -3.99
N ALA A 260 -5.31 9.04 -4.56
CA ALA A 260 -5.71 7.85 -5.32
C ALA A 260 -4.88 7.68 -6.61
N HIS A 261 -4.58 8.77 -7.30
CA HIS A 261 -3.70 8.79 -8.47
C HIS A 261 -2.29 8.31 -8.10
N GLU A 262 -1.71 8.82 -7.01
CA GLU A 262 -0.41 8.33 -6.52
C GLU A 262 -0.46 6.86 -6.07
N ILE A 263 -1.54 6.44 -5.39
CA ILE A 263 -1.76 5.04 -5.02
C ILE A 263 -1.84 4.16 -6.29
N ALA A 264 -2.46 4.64 -7.37
CA ALA A 264 -2.52 3.93 -8.64
C ALA A 264 -1.13 3.71 -9.25
N HIS A 265 -0.26 4.73 -9.27
CA HIS A 265 1.13 4.55 -9.71
C HIS A 265 1.88 3.48 -8.94
N VAL A 266 1.69 3.45 -7.61
CA VAL A 266 2.28 2.42 -6.75
C VAL A 266 1.68 1.06 -7.10
N ALA A 267 0.36 0.90 -6.98
CA ALA A 267 -0.35 -0.36 -7.16
C ALA A 267 -0.11 -1.01 -8.54
N ARG A 268 -0.05 -0.19 -9.59
CA ARG A 268 0.22 -0.59 -10.97
C ARG A 268 1.70 -0.64 -11.31
N ARG A 269 2.57 -0.43 -10.32
CA ARG A 269 4.04 -0.53 -10.43
C ARG A 269 4.60 0.33 -11.57
N HIS A 270 3.98 1.49 -11.85
CA HIS A 270 4.36 2.36 -12.98
C HIS A 270 5.84 2.75 -12.89
N GLY A 271 6.33 3.10 -11.70
CA GLY A 271 7.76 3.40 -11.48
C GLY A 271 8.70 2.26 -11.89
N MET A 272 8.34 1.02 -11.56
CA MET A 272 9.19 -0.14 -11.85
C MET A 272 9.10 -0.54 -13.33
N ILE A 273 7.89 -0.68 -13.86
CA ILE A 273 7.66 -1.14 -15.24
C ILE A 273 8.19 -0.12 -16.24
N GLU A 274 8.02 1.18 -15.98
CA GLU A 274 8.56 2.21 -16.84
C GLU A 274 10.09 2.17 -16.90
N SER A 275 10.76 2.02 -15.75
CA SER A 275 12.21 1.87 -15.71
C SER A 275 12.70 0.58 -16.38
N GLU A 276 12.02 -0.55 -16.16
CA GLU A 276 12.33 -1.83 -16.83
C GLU A 276 12.14 -1.76 -18.36
N LYS A 277 11.13 -1.03 -18.85
CA LYS A 277 10.95 -0.81 -20.30
C LYS A 277 12.04 0.09 -20.88
N ARG A 278 12.57 1.03 -20.09
CA ARG A 278 13.67 1.89 -20.50
C ARG A 278 14.99 1.12 -20.62
N LYS A 279 15.16 -0.05 -19.98
CA LYS A 279 16.27 -1.03 -20.20
C LYS A 279 16.04 -2.42 -19.56
N HIS A 280 16.48 -3.47 -20.25
CA HIS A 280 16.66 -4.81 -19.69
C HIS A 280 17.90 -4.90 -18.78
N HIS A 281 17.88 -5.89 -17.88
CA HIS A 281 18.94 -6.39 -16.97
C HIS A 281 18.76 -5.97 -15.51
N ILE A 282 18.07 -6.81 -14.72
CA ILE A 282 18.39 -7.28 -13.35
C ILE A 282 17.12 -7.97 -12.78
N LYS A 283 17.26 -9.16 -12.17
CA LYS A 283 16.20 -9.76 -11.33
C LYS A 283 16.49 -9.37 -9.87
N SER A 284 15.96 -8.24 -9.43
CA SER A 284 16.32 -7.58 -8.16
C SER A 284 15.91 -8.33 -6.90
N ASP A 285 14.95 -9.25 -6.98
CA ASP A 285 14.37 -9.90 -5.80
C ASP A 285 15.28 -10.96 -5.18
N ASP A 286 16.00 -11.74 -6.00
CA ASP A 286 16.98 -12.73 -5.53
C ASP A 286 18.18 -12.04 -4.85
N ALA A 287 18.49 -10.81 -5.26
CA ALA A 287 19.61 -10.03 -4.73
C ALA A 287 19.38 -9.55 -3.29
N PHE A 288 18.20 -8.99 -2.99
CA PHE A 288 17.88 -8.55 -1.62
C PHE A 288 17.77 -9.73 -0.64
N ALA A 289 17.21 -10.86 -1.07
CA ALA A 289 17.12 -12.05 -0.22
C ALA A 289 18.51 -12.59 0.16
N LYS A 290 19.47 -12.60 -0.79
CA LYS A 290 20.86 -12.95 -0.51
C LYS A 290 21.51 -11.96 0.46
N LEU A 291 21.31 -10.66 0.28
CA LEU A 291 21.83 -9.65 1.20
C LEU A 291 21.34 -9.86 2.65
N ASP A 292 20.07 -10.22 2.82
CA ASP A 292 19.52 -10.52 4.15
C ASP A 292 20.14 -11.79 4.78
N GLU A 293 20.41 -12.83 3.99
CA GLU A 293 21.11 -14.05 4.45
C GLU A 293 22.61 -13.80 4.72
N GLU A 294 23.28 -12.99 3.90
CA GLU A 294 24.69 -12.63 4.00
C GLU A 294 24.97 -11.64 5.16
N ILE A 295 24.03 -10.76 5.53
CA ILE A 295 24.17 -9.96 6.76
C ILE A 295 24.25 -10.87 8.00
N VAL A 296 23.67 -12.07 7.93
CA VAL A 296 23.70 -13.07 9.01
C VAL A 296 24.95 -13.98 8.93
N HIS A 297 25.56 -14.11 7.75
CA HIS A 297 26.70 -14.99 7.50
C HIS A 297 27.80 -14.23 6.73
N ASP A 298 28.99 -14.10 7.31
CA ASP A 298 30.14 -13.34 6.77
C ASP A 298 30.65 -13.92 5.41
N VAL A 299 29.99 -13.59 4.29
CA VAL A 299 30.30 -14.07 2.92
C VAL A 299 31.16 -13.05 2.13
N SER A 300 31.83 -13.50 1.08
CA SER A 300 32.85 -12.76 0.34
C SER A 300 32.39 -11.48 -0.35
N ASP A 301 33.03 -10.37 0.01
CA ASP A 301 32.85 -8.98 -0.41
C ASP A 301 32.59 -8.63 -1.89
N GLU A 302 33.07 -9.38 -2.90
CA GLU A 302 33.13 -8.87 -4.28
C GLU A 302 31.83 -9.01 -5.09
N GLU A 303 31.15 -10.16 -5.02
CA GLU A 303 29.92 -10.40 -5.79
C GLU A 303 28.76 -9.56 -5.22
N THR A 304 28.67 -9.49 -3.90
CA THR A 304 27.73 -8.65 -3.14
C THR A 304 27.86 -7.18 -3.53
N LYS A 305 29.09 -6.62 -3.57
CA LYS A 305 29.34 -5.21 -3.96
C LYS A 305 28.87 -4.89 -5.37
N LYS A 306 29.03 -5.80 -6.34
CA LYS A 306 28.59 -5.57 -7.72
C LYS A 306 27.07 -5.50 -7.79
N THR A 307 26.38 -6.45 -7.17
CA THR A 307 24.92 -6.48 -7.12
C THR A 307 24.35 -5.24 -6.44
N GLU A 308 24.95 -4.79 -5.33
CA GLU A 308 24.55 -3.54 -4.66
C GLU A 308 24.67 -2.31 -5.58
N GLN A 309 25.76 -2.18 -6.33
CA GLN A 309 25.98 -1.05 -7.24
C GLN A 309 24.95 -1.00 -8.38
N GLU A 310 24.61 -2.17 -8.93
CA GLU A 310 23.60 -2.33 -9.97
C GLU A 310 22.21 -1.88 -9.46
N MET A 311 21.85 -2.26 -8.24
CA MET A 311 20.59 -1.90 -7.59
C MET A 311 20.51 -0.40 -7.26
N GLU A 312 21.62 0.19 -6.83
CA GLU A 312 21.75 1.63 -6.60
C GLU A 312 21.55 2.43 -7.89
N ALA A 313 22.15 1.99 -9.00
CA ALA A 313 21.99 2.63 -10.30
C ALA A 313 20.54 2.55 -10.81
N LEU A 314 19.91 1.38 -10.67
CA LEU A 314 18.50 1.19 -11.01
C LEU A 314 17.58 2.08 -10.17
N SER A 315 17.83 2.16 -8.85
CA SER A 315 17.04 3.02 -7.96
C SER A 315 17.14 4.50 -8.34
N PHE A 316 18.32 4.94 -8.78
CA PHE A 316 18.51 6.32 -9.24
C PHE A 316 17.77 6.58 -10.55
N GLU A 317 17.72 5.62 -11.47
CA GLU A 317 16.92 5.73 -12.70
C GLU A 317 15.42 5.80 -12.42
N ILE A 318 14.92 4.99 -11.48
CA ILE A 318 13.52 5.05 -11.04
C ILE A 318 13.24 6.42 -10.40
N PHE A 319 14.16 6.94 -9.58
CA PHE A 319 14.06 8.30 -9.03
C PHE A 319 13.93 9.34 -10.14
N GLU A 320 14.82 9.34 -11.14
CA GLU A 320 14.77 10.30 -12.25
C GLU A 320 13.45 10.20 -13.03
N THR A 321 12.94 8.99 -13.24
CA THR A 321 11.64 8.77 -13.89
C THR A 321 10.48 9.36 -13.09
N ILE A 322 10.46 9.14 -11.77
CA ILE A 322 9.45 9.72 -10.87
C ILE A 322 9.56 11.25 -10.83
N PHE A 323 10.79 11.77 -10.79
CA PHE A 323 11.05 13.17 -10.54
C PHE A 323 10.82 14.03 -11.80
N GLN A 324 11.32 13.61 -12.96
CA GLN A 324 11.21 14.37 -14.22
C GLN A 324 9.79 14.30 -14.82
N GLY A 325 9.07 13.22 -14.52
CA GLY A 325 7.73 12.97 -15.01
C GLY A 325 7.64 11.70 -15.85
N ARG A 326 6.42 11.17 -15.96
CA ARG A 326 6.17 9.86 -16.58
C ARG A 326 5.74 9.96 -18.03
N LEU A 327 5.81 8.81 -18.72
CA LEU A 327 5.16 8.65 -20.02
C LEU A 327 3.64 8.79 -19.89
N GLU A 328 3.04 9.46 -20.87
CA GLU A 328 1.60 9.78 -20.95
C GLU A 328 0.70 8.57 -20.63
N ALA A 329 0.96 7.42 -21.23
CA ALA A 329 0.16 6.20 -21.01
C ALA A 329 0.05 5.76 -19.53
N TYR A 330 1.05 6.04 -18.69
CA TYR A 330 1.00 5.73 -17.26
C TYR A 330 0.25 6.78 -16.44
N GLU A 331 0.25 8.03 -16.89
CA GLU A 331 -0.58 9.10 -16.32
C GLU A 331 -2.06 8.87 -16.65
N GLU A 332 -2.36 8.46 -17.89
CA GLU A 332 -3.73 8.12 -18.31
C GLU A 332 -4.30 6.94 -17.49
N ASP A 333 -3.51 5.89 -17.29
CA ASP A 333 -3.90 4.75 -16.46
C ASP A 333 -4.05 5.18 -14.98
N ALA A 334 -3.11 5.97 -14.44
CA ALA A 334 -3.19 6.44 -13.05
C ALA A 334 -4.39 7.37 -12.81
N ASP A 335 -4.75 8.21 -13.78
CA ASP A 335 -5.98 9.01 -13.71
C ASP A 335 -7.21 8.10 -13.69
N TYR A 336 -7.33 7.17 -14.63
CA TYR A 336 -8.48 6.27 -14.70
C TYR A 336 -8.62 5.40 -13.45
N ILE A 337 -7.54 4.75 -13.02
CA ILE A 337 -7.50 3.90 -11.85
C ILE A 337 -7.66 4.72 -10.56
N GLY A 338 -7.10 5.93 -10.50
CA GLY A 338 -7.29 6.87 -9.39
C GLY A 338 -8.75 7.29 -9.22
N MET A 339 -9.47 7.54 -10.32
CA MET A 339 -10.92 7.81 -10.29
C MET A 339 -11.69 6.63 -9.70
N ILE A 340 -11.33 5.40 -10.10
CA ILE A 340 -11.93 4.17 -9.59
C ILE A 340 -11.66 4.00 -8.10
N TYR A 341 -10.42 4.17 -7.64
CA TYR A 341 -10.07 4.01 -6.22
C TYR A 341 -10.76 5.04 -5.34
N ALA A 342 -10.78 6.32 -5.74
CA ALA A 342 -11.49 7.36 -5.01
C ALA A 342 -13.00 7.07 -4.94
N THR A 343 -13.63 6.70 -6.07
CA THR A 343 -15.05 6.35 -6.13
C THR A 343 -15.37 5.12 -5.28
N ARG A 344 -14.55 4.07 -5.33
CA ARG A 344 -14.66 2.87 -4.49
C ARG A 344 -14.54 3.17 -3.00
N ALA A 345 -13.69 4.13 -2.64
CA ALA A 345 -13.55 4.61 -1.28
C ALA A 345 -14.74 5.48 -0.82
N GLY A 346 -15.63 5.87 -1.73
CA GLY A 346 -16.83 6.65 -1.48
C GLY A 346 -16.69 8.14 -1.83
N TYR A 347 -15.53 8.60 -2.29
CA TYR A 347 -15.31 9.98 -2.71
C TYR A 347 -15.85 10.23 -4.12
N ASP A 348 -16.38 11.43 -4.34
CA ASP A 348 -16.78 11.86 -5.67
C ASP A 348 -15.54 12.23 -6.50
N SER A 349 -15.00 11.28 -7.26
CA SER A 349 -13.80 11.51 -8.07
C SER A 349 -14.03 12.53 -9.19
N ARG A 350 -15.28 12.91 -9.51
CA ARG A 350 -15.57 13.95 -10.51
C ARG A 350 -15.09 15.34 -10.06
N GLN A 351 -14.87 15.52 -8.76
CA GLN A 351 -14.36 16.77 -8.19
C GLN A 351 -12.95 17.13 -8.69
N ILE A 352 -12.21 16.17 -9.27
CA ILE A 352 -10.90 16.45 -9.89
C ILE A 352 -10.94 17.54 -10.96
N LEU A 353 -12.02 17.64 -11.75
CA LEU A 353 -12.12 18.69 -12.78
C LEU A 353 -11.99 20.09 -12.16
N ASN A 354 -12.57 20.28 -10.97
CA ASN A 354 -12.50 21.56 -10.27
C ASN A 354 -11.05 21.89 -9.86
N LEU A 355 -10.27 20.90 -9.45
CA LEU A 355 -8.86 21.08 -9.12
C LEU A 355 -8.04 21.37 -10.38
N LEU A 356 -8.18 20.56 -11.44
CA LEU A 356 -7.44 20.75 -12.69
C LEU A 356 -7.76 22.09 -13.35
N HIS A 357 -9.01 22.52 -13.38
CA HIS A 357 -9.37 23.85 -13.87
C HIS A 357 -8.70 24.97 -13.07
N ARG A 358 -8.56 24.83 -11.74
CA ARG A 358 -7.85 25.83 -10.93
C ARG A 358 -6.35 25.83 -11.23
N LEU A 359 -5.73 24.66 -11.33
CA LEU A 359 -4.32 24.53 -11.69
C LEU A 359 -4.02 25.03 -13.11
N ALA A 360 -4.98 24.96 -14.03
CA ALA A 360 -4.83 25.52 -15.38
C ALA A 360 -4.94 27.06 -15.43
N GLN A 361 -5.67 27.66 -14.48
CA GLN A 361 -5.94 29.10 -14.43
C GLN A 361 -4.89 29.86 -13.63
N GLU A 362 -4.50 29.31 -12.50
CA GLU A 362 -3.37 29.80 -11.73
C GLU A 362 -2.11 29.36 -12.49
N ASN A 363 -1.18 30.26 -12.85
CA ASN A 363 0.11 29.87 -13.44
C ASN A 363 0.94 29.12 -12.38
N THR A 364 0.47 27.96 -11.92
CA THR A 364 1.05 27.23 -10.81
C THR A 364 2.40 26.70 -11.23
N GLU A 365 3.45 27.10 -10.50
CA GLU A 365 4.75 26.49 -10.68
C GLU A 365 4.70 25.04 -10.18
N SER A 366 5.02 24.11 -11.07
CA SER A 366 5.21 22.70 -10.74
C SER A 366 6.69 22.41 -10.56
N THR A 367 7.02 21.39 -9.77
CA THR A 367 8.39 20.88 -9.68
C THR A 367 8.80 20.06 -10.91
N ASN A 368 7.85 19.63 -11.74
CA ASN A 368 8.10 18.89 -12.98
C ASN A 368 6.98 19.12 -14.02
N GLU A 369 6.98 18.36 -15.12
CA GLU A 369 6.06 18.62 -16.23
C GLU A 369 4.59 18.26 -15.96
N HIS A 370 4.26 17.48 -14.90
CA HIS A 370 2.93 16.88 -14.62
C HIS A 370 1.74 17.86 -14.60
N TYR A 371 2.00 19.14 -14.32
CA TYR A 371 0.98 20.19 -14.21
C TYR A 371 1.23 21.34 -15.19
N THR A 372 1.87 21.06 -16.33
CA THR A 372 1.90 22.01 -17.45
C THR A 372 0.50 22.23 -18.03
N HIS A 373 0.24 23.41 -18.59
CA HIS A 373 -1.07 23.74 -19.16
C HIS A 373 -1.52 22.72 -20.22
N GLU A 374 -0.61 22.33 -21.14
CA GLU A 374 -0.89 21.33 -22.18
C GLU A 374 -1.30 19.98 -21.58
N GLN A 375 -0.60 19.51 -20.55
CA GLN A 375 -0.93 18.24 -19.91
C GLN A 375 -2.27 18.32 -19.16
N ILE A 376 -2.55 19.43 -18.48
CA ILE A 376 -3.83 19.60 -17.79
C ILE A 376 -4.99 19.59 -18.79
N GLU A 377 -4.87 20.25 -19.94
CA GLU A 377 -5.90 20.23 -20.98
C GLU A 377 -6.17 18.81 -21.51
N LYS A 378 -5.12 18.02 -21.76
CA LYS A 378 -5.27 16.62 -22.18
C LYS A 378 -5.95 15.77 -21.10
N ARG A 379 -5.51 15.90 -19.84
CA ARG A 379 -6.11 15.19 -18.70
C ARG A 379 -7.58 15.51 -18.51
N LEU A 380 -7.98 16.78 -18.64
CA LEU A 380 -9.39 17.18 -18.56
C LEU A 380 -10.26 16.42 -19.58
N ILE A 381 -9.82 16.32 -20.83
CA ILE A 381 -10.54 15.60 -21.90
C ILE A 381 -10.69 14.11 -21.55
N LEU A 382 -9.59 13.47 -21.11
CA LEU A 382 -9.59 12.03 -20.80
C LEU A 382 -10.43 11.70 -19.56
N ILE A 383 -10.35 12.53 -18.51
CA ILE A 383 -11.15 12.37 -17.30
C ILE A 383 -12.65 12.48 -17.62
N GLU A 384 -13.05 13.45 -18.45
CA GLU A 384 -14.45 13.58 -18.88
C GLU A 384 -14.94 12.34 -19.64
N GLN A 385 -14.09 11.73 -20.47
CA GLN A 385 -14.40 10.47 -21.15
C GLN A 385 -14.56 9.32 -20.14
N ASN A 386 -13.67 9.24 -19.15
CA ASN A 386 -13.70 8.23 -18.09
C ASN A 386 -14.93 8.33 -17.17
N PHE A 387 -15.61 9.47 -17.10
CA PHE A 387 -16.87 9.56 -16.35
C PHE A 387 -17.97 8.65 -16.89
N GLN A 388 -17.93 8.31 -18.17
CA GLN A 388 -18.93 7.44 -18.79
C GLN A 388 -18.65 5.96 -18.56
N THR A 389 -17.44 5.60 -18.13
CA THR A 389 -17.00 4.22 -17.94
C THR A 389 -17.11 3.75 -16.49
N ILE A 390 -17.20 4.68 -15.53
CA ILE A 390 -17.28 4.39 -14.10
C ILE A 390 -18.73 4.51 -13.62
N SER A 391 -19.19 3.53 -12.82
CA SER A 391 -20.47 3.63 -12.13
C SER A 391 -20.33 4.56 -10.92
N TYR A 392 -21.03 5.70 -10.94
CA TYR A 392 -21.04 6.65 -9.83
C TYR A 392 -22.30 6.49 -8.96
N PRO A 393 -22.17 5.99 -7.71
CA PRO A 393 -23.25 6.02 -6.73
C PRO A 393 -23.74 7.45 -6.45
N GLU A 394 -25.00 7.59 -6.05
CA GLU A 394 -25.63 8.90 -5.81
C GLU A 394 -25.13 9.63 -4.56
N ASN A 395 -24.61 8.91 -3.57
CA ASN A 395 -24.25 9.43 -2.24
C ASN A 395 -22.74 9.49 -1.99
N LEU A 396 -21.95 9.76 -3.03
CA LEU A 396 -20.51 9.98 -2.91
C LEU A 396 -20.20 11.27 -2.14
N PHE A 397 -19.05 11.28 -1.47
CA PHE A 397 -18.63 12.37 -0.60
C PHE A 397 -17.85 13.44 -1.35
N ASP A 398 -18.07 14.71 -1.01
CA ASP A 398 -17.12 15.80 -1.29
C ASP A 398 -16.31 16.17 -0.03
N PHE A 399 -16.95 16.11 1.14
CA PHE A 399 -16.50 16.55 2.46
C PHE A 399 -15.79 17.90 2.48
N ARG A 400 -16.35 18.90 1.78
CA ARG A 400 -15.84 20.28 1.74
C ARG A 400 -15.59 20.85 3.14
N SER A 401 -16.58 20.80 4.03
CA SER A 401 -16.44 21.38 5.39
C SER A 401 -15.39 20.66 6.24
N ARG A 402 -15.18 19.34 6.04
CA ARG A 402 -14.13 18.59 6.75
C ARG A 402 -12.75 19.07 6.30
N TRP A 403 -12.56 19.25 5.00
CA TRP A 403 -11.33 19.82 4.43
C TRP A 403 -11.10 21.25 4.90
N GLU A 404 -12.10 22.13 4.83
CA GLU A 404 -11.97 23.54 5.24
C GLU A 404 -11.56 23.66 6.72
N ASN A 405 -12.15 22.87 7.61
CA ASN A 405 -11.78 22.85 9.03
C ASN A 405 -10.32 22.43 9.24
N LYS A 406 -9.81 21.49 8.44
CA LYS A 406 -8.41 21.03 8.51
C LYS A 406 -7.44 22.02 7.86
N LYS A 407 -7.87 22.71 6.80
CA LYS A 407 -7.07 23.74 6.14
C LYS A 407 -6.86 24.96 7.03
N ILE A 408 -7.77 25.25 7.96
CA ILE A 408 -7.57 26.34 8.92
C ILE A 408 -6.38 26.07 9.85
N SER A 409 -6.09 24.82 10.21
CA SER A 409 -4.89 24.45 10.99
C SER A 409 -3.65 24.16 10.14
N PHE A 410 -3.77 24.30 8.82
CA PHE A 410 -2.66 24.15 7.85
C PHE A 410 -1.90 25.46 7.61
N LYS A 411 -2.57 26.61 7.82
CA LYS A 411 -1.98 27.95 7.74
C LYS A 411 -1.64 28.45 9.13
#